data_AF-A0A8T6SJX6-F1
#
_entry.id   AF-A0A8T6SJX6-F1
#
_cell.length_a   1.000
_cell.length_b   1.000
_cell.length_c   1.000
_cell.angle_alpha   90.00
_cell.angle_beta   90.00
_cell.angle_gamma   90.00
#
_symmetry.space_group_name_H-M   'P 1'
#
loop_
_entity.id
_entity.type
_entity.pdbx_description
1 polymer ?
#
loop_
_entity_poly.entity_id
_entity_poly.type
_entity_poly.pdbx_seq_one_letter_code
_entity_poly.pdbx_strand_id
1 'polypeptide(L)'
;GDIISERLAVVLSKLGMKPVEAGLAMRLAYDDGVIITEEQLQIDLQRTRQDIRNAYSDTLALSLTIAYPTTENIEMLIQAANQESYALAINAAIPTRKTIKYLIRKAETEATSLTRKISSQSMTKELAEE
;
A
#
# COMPACT_ATOMS: atom_id res chain seq x y z
N GLY A 1 6.72 29.04 -23.88
CA GLY A 1 7.14 30.17 -23.06
C GLY A 1 6.81 31.44 -23.80
N ASP A 2 6.38 32.47 -23.07
CA ASP A 2 5.94 33.75 -23.66
C ASP A 2 7.13 34.70 -23.84
N ILE A 3 7.08 35.51 -24.90
CA ILE A 3 8.14 36.46 -25.23
C ILE A 3 8.05 37.66 -24.28
N ILE A 4 9.11 37.91 -23.52
CA ILE A 4 9.22 39.11 -22.68
C ILE A 4 9.59 40.30 -23.57
N SER A 5 8.74 41.33 -23.59
CA SER A 5 9.05 42.58 -24.30
C SER A 5 10.14 43.38 -23.60
N GLU A 6 10.96 44.10 -24.37
CA GLU A 6 12.08 44.90 -23.86
C GLU A 6 11.64 45.90 -22.77
N ARG A 7 10.49 46.56 -22.97
CA ARG A 7 9.93 47.51 -22.00
C ARG A 7 9.59 46.84 -20.68
N LEU A 8 9.09 45.60 -20.70
CA LEU A 8 8.77 44.83 -19.49
C LEU A 8 10.05 44.38 -18.77
N ALA A 9 11.06 43.92 -19.52
CA ALA A 9 12.35 43.53 -18.95
C ALA A 9 13.05 44.68 -18.22
N VAL A 10 12.99 45.90 -18.78
CA VAL A 10 13.54 47.11 -18.15
C VAL A 10 12.80 47.46 -16.86
N VAL A 11 11.47 47.33 -16.81
CA VAL A 11 10.67 47.59 -15.60
C VAL A 11 10.98 46.57 -14.51
N LEU A 12 11.05 45.27 -14.85
CA LEU A 12 11.41 44.20 -13.91
C LEU A 12 12.81 44.40 -13.34
N SER A 13 13.77 44.79 -14.19
CA SER A 13 15.15 45.08 -13.77
C SER A 13 15.23 46.28 -12.81
N LYS A 14 14.43 47.34 -13.05
CA LYS A 14 14.34 48.50 -12.13
C LYS A 14 13.70 48.14 -10.78
N LEU A 15 12.86 47.12 -10.72
CA LEU A 15 12.30 46.56 -9.49
C LEU A 15 13.26 45.60 -8.78
N GLY A 16 14.49 45.42 -9.29
CA GLY A 16 15.49 44.53 -8.72
C GLY A 16 15.30 43.05 -9.08
N MET A 17 14.33 42.72 -9.93
CA MET A 17 14.12 41.35 -10.42
C MET A 17 14.96 41.13 -11.67
N LYS A 18 15.69 40.01 -11.75
CA LYS A 18 16.46 39.62 -12.94
C LYS A 18 15.60 38.70 -13.81
N PRO A 19 15.00 39.18 -14.91
CA PRO A 19 13.99 38.42 -15.67
C PRO A 19 14.60 37.32 -16.56
N VAL A 20 15.93 37.29 -16.70
CA VAL A 20 16.66 36.31 -17.49
C VAL A 20 17.81 35.76 -16.65
N GLU A 21 17.84 34.45 -16.48
CA GLU A 21 18.98 33.75 -15.90
C GLU A 21 19.98 33.45 -17.01
N ALA A 22 21.13 34.13 -16.99
CA ALA A 22 22.28 33.78 -17.83
C ALA A 22 23.15 32.79 -17.06
N GLY A 23 23.17 31.52 -17.50
CA GLY A 23 23.94 30.45 -16.87
C GLY A 23 24.44 29.42 -17.89
N LEU A 24 25.38 28.57 -17.48
CA LEU A 24 25.86 27.45 -18.28
C LEU A 24 24.92 26.25 -18.09
N ALA A 25 24.30 25.78 -19.17
CA ALA A 25 23.51 24.56 -19.16
C ALA A 25 24.33 23.39 -19.72
N MET A 26 24.53 22.35 -18.92
CA MET A 26 25.26 21.15 -19.34
C MET A 26 24.33 20.23 -20.14
N ARG A 27 24.64 20.01 -21.42
CA ARG A 27 23.83 19.17 -22.32
C ARG A 27 24.20 17.69 -22.27
N LEU A 28 25.48 17.43 -21.99
CA LEU A 28 26.08 16.10 -22.06
C LEU A 28 27.32 16.09 -21.17
N ALA A 29 27.52 15.00 -20.44
CA ALA A 29 28.80 14.69 -19.84
C ALA A 29 29.31 13.37 -20.41
N TYR A 30 30.62 13.26 -20.58
CA TYR A 30 31.28 12.00 -20.90
C TYR A 30 32.22 11.68 -19.75
N ASP A 31 32.02 10.52 -19.15
CA ASP A 31 32.83 10.03 -18.04
C ASP A 31 33.10 8.54 -18.23
N ASP A 32 34.37 8.15 -18.26
CA ASP A 32 34.85 6.76 -18.41
C ASP A 32 34.09 5.88 -19.43
N GLY A 33 33.88 6.39 -20.65
CA GLY A 33 33.16 5.65 -21.70
C GLY A 33 31.63 5.77 -21.65
N VAL A 34 31.08 6.38 -20.60
CA VAL A 34 29.64 6.60 -20.42
C VAL A 34 29.26 8.00 -20.86
N ILE A 35 28.26 8.08 -21.73
CA ILE A 35 27.62 9.33 -22.11
C ILE A 35 26.43 9.54 -21.19
N ILE A 36 26.45 10.63 -20.42
CA ILE A 36 25.40 11.04 -19.50
C ILE A 36 24.63 12.19 -20.14
N THR A 37 23.33 12.00 -20.36
CA THR A 37 22.46 12.99 -20.98
C THR A 37 22.02 14.06 -19.99
N GLU A 38 21.55 15.22 -20.49
CA GLU A 38 20.98 16.32 -19.68
C GLU A 38 19.92 15.83 -18.67
N GLU A 39 19.05 14.90 -19.08
CA GLU A 39 18.01 14.32 -18.23
C GLU A 39 18.60 13.51 -17.07
N GLN A 40 19.69 12.77 -17.32
CA GLN A 40 20.36 11.97 -16.29
C GLN A 40 21.20 12.82 -15.34
N LEU A 41 21.67 13.99 -15.80
CA LEU A 41 22.36 14.97 -14.96
C LEU A 41 21.41 15.65 -13.96
N GLN A 42 20.10 15.66 -14.25
CA GLN A 42 19.08 16.15 -13.32
C GLN A 42 18.69 15.07 -12.31
N ILE A 43 19.50 14.93 -11.27
CA ILE A 43 19.27 13.92 -10.23
C ILE A 43 18.14 14.35 -9.28
N ASP A 44 17.04 13.60 -9.30
CA ASP A 44 16.00 13.69 -8.28
C ASP A 44 16.27 12.69 -7.14
N LEU A 45 16.85 13.20 -6.05
CA LEU A 45 17.14 12.41 -4.85
C LEU A 45 15.88 11.90 -4.15
N GLN A 46 14.77 12.65 -4.21
CA GLN A 46 13.54 12.25 -3.54
C GLN A 46 12.88 11.08 -4.28
N ARG A 47 12.80 11.18 -5.61
CA ARG A 47 12.32 10.09 -6.46
C ARG A 47 13.15 8.83 -6.28
N THR A 48 14.48 8.94 -6.36
CA THR A 48 15.39 7.80 -6.20
C THR A 48 15.18 7.11 -4.85
N ARG A 49 15.04 7.89 -3.77
CA ARG A 49 14.76 7.34 -2.44
C ARG A 49 13.42 6.64 -2.37
N GLN A 50 12.40 7.18 -3.05
CA GLN A 50 11.08 6.57 -3.10
C GLN A 50 11.12 5.25 -3.89
N ASP A 51 11.83 5.20 -5.00
CA ASP A 51 11.97 4.02 -5.84
C ASP A 51 12.61 2.86 -5.08
N ILE A 52 13.65 3.13 -4.27
CA ILE A 52 14.28 2.11 -3.41
C ILE A 52 13.30 1.56 -2.37
N ARG A 53 12.50 2.43 -1.74
CA ARG A 53 11.49 1.99 -0.76
C ARG A 53 10.40 1.14 -1.40
N ASN A 54 9.96 1.53 -2.59
CA ASN A 54 8.97 0.78 -3.35
C ASN A 54 9.52 -0.59 -3.71
N ALA A 55 10.73 -0.66 -4.26
CA ALA A 55 11.38 -1.92 -4.61
C ALA A 55 11.52 -2.88 -3.42
N TYR A 56 11.89 -2.36 -2.24
CA TYR A 56 11.92 -3.17 -1.01
C TYR A 56 10.53 -3.69 -0.63
N SER A 57 9.52 -2.83 -0.66
CA SER A 57 8.15 -3.19 -0.29
C SER A 57 7.57 -4.25 -1.25
N ASP A 58 7.80 -4.08 -2.55
CA ASP A 58 7.37 -5.01 -3.58
C ASP A 58 8.06 -6.37 -3.43
N THR A 59 9.37 -6.37 -3.16
CA THR A 59 10.14 -7.60 -2.94
C THR A 59 9.68 -8.32 -1.67
N LEU A 60 9.43 -7.60 -0.58
CA LEU A 60 8.92 -8.18 0.66
C LEU A 60 7.53 -8.79 0.44
N ALA A 61 6.62 -8.07 -0.23
CA ALA A 61 5.29 -8.55 -0.56
C ALA A 61 5.33 -9.81 -1.45
N LEU A 62 6.21 -9.81 -2.46
CA LEU A 62 6.43 -10.96 -3.32
C LEU A 62 6.92 -12.16 -2.51
N SER A 63 7.97 -11.98 -1.70
CA SER A 63 8.55 -13.04 -0.87
C SER A 63 7.54 -13.64 0.10
N LEU A 64 6.67 -12.82 0.70
CA LEU A 64 5.60 -13.29 1.57
C LEU A 64 4.54 -14.10 0.79
N THR A 65 4.15 -13.61 -0.38
CA THR A 65 3.11 -14.25 -1.22
C THR A 65 3.55 -15.62 -1.73
N ILE A 66 4.82 -15.77 -2.11
CA ILE A 66 5.37 -17.07 -2.56
C ILE A 66 5.89 -17.93 -1.40
N ALA A 67 5.75 -17.48 -0.16
CA ALA A 67 6.26 -18.12 1.05
C ALA A 67 7.78 -18.42 1.01
N TYR A 68 8.58 -17.55 0.38
CA TYR A 68 10.03 -17.70 0.34
C TYR A 68 10.66 -17.14 1.62
N PRO A 69 11.35 -17.97 2.41
CA PRO A 69 11.88 -17.56 3.70
C PRO A 69 13.21 -16.79 3.56
N THR A 70 13.27 -15.65 4.23
CA THR A 70 14.48 -14.84 4.43
C THR A 70 14.65 -14.55 5.92
N THR A 71 15.84 -14.12 6.31
CA THR A 71 16.13 -13.73 7.69
C THR A 71 15.20 -12.64 8.22
N GLU A 72 14.73 -11.77 7.34
CA GLU A 72 13.92 -10.60 7.63
C GLU A 72 12.42 -10.92 7.73
N ASN A 73 11.93 -11.96 7.06
CA ASN A 73 10.48 -12.25 6.96
C ASN A 73 10.04 -13.60 7.56
N ILE A 74 10.96 -14.45 8.01
CA ILE A 74 10.63 -15.80 8.49
C ILE A 74 9.63 -15.79 9.66
N GLU A 75 9.76 -14.85 10.59
CA GLU A 75 8.84 -14.72 11.72
C GLU A 75 7.43 -14.35 11.26
N MET A 76 7.32 -13.46 10.27
CA MET A 76 6.04 -13.06 9.68
C MET A 76 5.37 -14.24 8.98
N LEU A 77 6.12 -15.03 8.22
CA LEU A 77 5.61 -16.22 7.54
C LEU A 77 5.06 -17.25 8.53
N ILE A 78 5.77 -17.52 9.63
CA ILE A 78 5.32 -18.47 10.66
C ILE A 78 4.04 -17.97 11.33
N GLN A 79 3.95 -16.67 11.64
CA GLN A 79 2.76 -16.07 12.23
C GLN A 79 1.56 -16.15 11.27
N ALA A 80 1.75 -15.80 10.00
CA ALA A 80 0.72 -15.89 8.97
C ALA A 80 0.21 -17.33 8.82
N ALA A 81 1.11 -18.31 8.68
CA ALA A 81 0.76 -19.72 8.60
C ALA A 81 -0.02 -20.21 9.83
N ASN A 82 0.34 -19.74 11.03
CA ASN A 82 -0.40 -20.08 12.24
C ASN A 82 -1.83 -19.51 12.23
N GLN A 83 -1.99 -18.25 11.81
CA GLN A 83 -3.30 -17.60 11.73
C GLN A 83 -4.19 -18.26 10.67
N GLU A 84 -3.64 -18.53 9.49
CA GLU A 84 -4.36 -19.17 8.38
C GLU A 84 -4.80 -20.60 8.74
N SER A 85 -3.89 -21.40 9.32
CA SER A 85 -4.24 -22.76 9.75
C SER A 85 -5.32 -22.76 10.85
N TYR A 86 -5.26 -21.81 11.78
CA TYR A 86 -6.28 -21.66 12.82
C TYR A 86 -7.64 -21.23 12.23
N ALA A 87 -7.64 -20.28 11.31
CA ALA A 87 -8.84 -19.84 10.59
C ALA A 87 -9.45 -20.99 9.78
N LEU A 88 -8.64 -21.76 9.05
CA LEU A 88 -9.07 -22.93 8.31
C LEU A 88 -9.71 -23.98 9.23
N ALA A 89 -9.05 -24.30 10.35
CA ALA A 89 -9.56 -25.27 11.31
C ALA A 89 -10.91 -24.86 11.91
N ILE A 90 -11.10 -23.56 12.21
CA ILE A 90 -12.38 -23.02 12.67
C ILE A 90 -13.45 -23.13 11.59
N ASN A 91 -13.14 -22.72 10.37
CA ASN A 91 -14.10 -22.69 9.27
C ASN A 91 -14.51 -24.09 8.81
N ALA A 92 -13.58 -25.05 8.85
CA ALA A 92 -13.84 -26.47 8.60
C ALA A 92 -14.44 -27.21 9.81
N ALA A 93 -14.73 -26.51 10.92
CA ALA A 93 -15.26 -27.08 12.16
C ALA A 93 -14.43 -28.26 12.73
N ILE A 94 -13.11 -28.22 12.57
CA ILE A 94 -12.21 -29.29 13.01
C ILE A 94 -11.91 -29.12 14.52
N PRO A 95 -12.33 -30.07 15.38
CA PRO A 95 -12.12 -29.97 16.81
C PRO A 95 -10.69 -30.35 17.19
N THR A 96 -9.94 -29.37 17.70
CA THR A 96 -8.61 -29.56 18.29
C THR A 96 -8.58 -28.94 19.68
N ARG A 97 -7.55 -29.25 20.49
CA ARG A 97 -7.40 -28.63 21.83
C ARG A 97 -7.39 -27.09 21.78
N LYS A 98 -6.89 -26.50 20.69
CA LYS A 98 -6.84 -25.04 20.51
C LYS A 98 -8.16 -24.47 19.98
N THR A 99 -8.88 -25.17 19.12
CA THR A 99 -10.09 -24.66 18.44
C THR A 99 -11.41 -24.99 19.15
N ILE A 100 -11.46 -26.05 19.96
CA ILE A 100 -12.71 -26.57 20.53
C ILE A 100 -13.49 -25.53 21.34
N LYS A 101 -12.81 -24.73 22.17
CA LYS A 101 -13.44 -23.68 22.97
C LYS A 101 -14.08 -22.61 22.09
N TYR A 102 -13.44 -22.26 20.97
CA TYR A 102 -13.96 -21.29 20.04
C TYR A 102 -15.17 -21.84 19.27
N LEU A 103 -15.07 -23.09 18.79
CA LEU A 103 -16.15 -23.76 18.04
C LEU A 103 -17.44 -23.85 18.86
N ILE A 104 -17.36 -24.20 20.14
CA ILE A 104 -18.54 -24.26 21.03
C ILE A 104 -19.19 -22.87 21.16
N ARG A 105 -18.39 -21.82 21.40
CA ARG A 105 -18.90 -20.45 21.52
C ARG A 105 -19.53 -19.95 20.21
N LYS A 106 -18.93 -20.32 19.07
CA LYS A 106 -19.47 -20.00 17.74
C LYS A 106 -20.84 -20.66 17.56
N ALA A 107 -20.95 -21.96 17.84
CA ALA A 107 -22.20 -22.71 17.74
C ALA A 107 -23.31 -22.13 18.65
N GLU A 108 -22.97 -21.79 19.90
CA GLU A 108 -23.91 -21.15 20.83
C GLU A 108 -24.42 -19.79 20.32
N THR A 109 -23.51 -18.99 19.77
CA THR A 109 -23.84 -17.67 19.19
C THR A 109 -24.74 -17.81 17.97
N GLU A 110 -24.45 -18.78 17.10
CA GLU A 110 -25.24 -19.08 15.91
C GLU A 110 -26.64 -19.60 16.27
N ALA A 111 -26.74 -20.56 17.19
CA ALA A 111 -28.02 -21.09 17.67
C ALA A 111 -28.89 -19.99 18.31
N THR A 112 -28.31 -19.18 19.19
CA THR A 112 -29.03 -18.06 19.82
C THR A 112 -29.49 -17.04 18.79
N SER A 113 -28.66 -16.75 17.78
CA SER A 113 -29.01 -15.82 16.70
C SER A 113 -30.12 -16.36 15.81
N LEU A 114 -30.13 -17.67 15.54
CA LEU A 114 -31.18 -18.35 14.81
C LEU A 114 -32.51 -18.28 15.58
N THR A 115 -32.50 -18.63 16.86
CA THR A 115 -33.69 -18.55 17.72
C THR A 115 -34.30 -17.15 17.71
N ARG A 116 -33.48 -16.10 17.86
CA ARG A 116 -33.93 -14.70 17.80
C ARG A 116 -34.59 -14.34 16.47
N LYS A 117 -34.01 -14.78 15.34
CA LYS A 117 -34.58 -14.51 14.01
C LYS A 117 -35.90 -15.22 13.79
N ILE A 118 -36.01 -16.48 14.23
CA ILE A 118 -37.26 -17.24 14.15
C ILE A 118 -38.34 -16.57 14.99
N SER A 119 -38.04 -16.18 16.24
CA SER A 119 -39.02 -15.50 17.11
C SER A 119 -39.48 -14.14 16.57
N SER A 120 -38.61 -13.39 15.88
CA SER A 120 -39.02 -12.15 15.22
C SER A 120 -39.89 -12.41 13.98
N GLN A 121 -39.60 -13.48 13.23
CA GLN A 121 -40.37 -13.81 12.03
C GLN A 121 -41.75 -14.37 12.36
N SER A 122 -41.88 -15.18 13.42
CA SER A 122 -43.18 -15.65 13.89
C SER A 122 -44.05 -14.46 14.32
N MET A 123 -43.48 -13.50 15.05
CA MET A 123 -44.18 -12.28 15.47
C MET A 123 -44.61 -11.41 14.28
N THR A 124 -43.83 -11.34 13.20
CA THR A 124 -44.19 -10.59 11.99
C THR A 124 -45.21 -11.29 11.10
N LYS A 125 -45.32 -12.63 11.17
CA LYS A 125 -46.33 -13.38 10.42
C LYS A 125 -47.71 -13.30 11.09
N GLU A 126 -47.77 -13.35 12.41
CA GLU A 126 -49.02 -13.16 13.15
C GLU A 126 -49.64 -11.76 12.92
N LEU A 127 -48.82 -10.71 12.74
CA LEU A 127 -49.28 -9.35 12.41
C LEU A 127 -49.65 -9.14 10.93
N ALA A 128 -49.40 -10.11 10.06
CA ALA A 128 -49.74 -10.04 8.63
C ALA A 128 -50.92 -10.95 8.25
N GLU A 129 -51.36 -11.82 9.16
CA GLU A 129 -52.53 -12.67 9.03
C GLU A 129 -53.79 -12.12 9.77
N GLU A 130 -53.66 -10.99 10.48
CA GLU A 130 -54.76 -10.09 10.89
C GLU A 130 -54.98 -8.95 9.89
#